data_AF-A0A7X9LFE7-F1
#
_entry.id   AF-A0A7X9LFE7-F1
#
_cell.length_a   1.000
_cell.length_b   1.000
_cell.length_c   1.000
_cell.angle_alpha   90.00
_cell.angle_beta   90.00
_cell.angle_gamma   90.00
#
_symmetry.space_group_name_H-M   'P 1'
#
loop_
_entity.id
_entity.type
_entity.pdbx_description
1 polymer ?
#
loop_
_entity_poly.entity_id
_entity_poly.type
_entity_poly.pdbx_seq_one_letter_code
_entity_poly.pdbx_strand_id
1 'polypeptide(L)'
;MFRYISSIDGKKQEFPNRDALLLGLESEENRCLQMNFSTQLTLEQVDQDGNVLDQAQLLFPMEEGESYQEALAEFGLVQELRKGLLAGLIPGKNMSSEQRKPAGHKEKETAHLMKRSASLLGKLFRSFAIGLALLLGLVSFLISIQNTQQIKTLKSQSTLPKLTQTSTSNTSDEHAVDVFSRYFLGAYFNQRASLKNFVASDIEIDKLKTNVKTANSVLLEQIRRKNKGIYTMTYVCGIKINGGKVSTKRVTFTLKQNKSNDYGYQVITAPKLGAYPN
;
A
#
# COMPACT_ATOMS: atom_id res chain seq x y z
N MET A 1 13.52 -12.05 8.98
CA MET A 1 12.27 -11.31 9.26
C MET A 1 11.67 -10.93 7.92
N PHE A 2 10.36 -10.72 7.85
CA PHE A 2 9.69 -10.23 6.65
C PHE A 2 9.12 -8.84 6.92
N ARG A 3 9.01 -8.00 5.89
CA ARG A 3 8.28 -6.74 5.98
C ARG A 3 7.62 -6.39 4.66
N TYR A 4 6.56 -5.59 4.73
CA TYR A 4 6.06 -4.89 3.54
C TYR A 4 6.09 -3.39 3.75
N ILE A 5 6.17 -2.67 2.63
CA ILE A 5 6.13 -1.21 2.55
C ILE A 5 5.00 -0.82 1.59
N SER A 6 4.04 -0.06 2.10
CA SER A 6 2.91 0.45 1.31
C SER A 6 3.31 1.70 0.51
N SER A 7 2.97 1.76 -0.77
CA SER A 7 3.25 2.91 -1.63
C SER A 7 2.42 4.16 -1.30
N ILE A 8 1.31 4.00 -0.57
CA ILE A 8 0.37 5.11 -0.27
C ILE A 8 0.91 6.01 0.85
N ASP A 9 1.38 5.41 1.94
CA ASP A 9 1.74 6.10 3.17
C ASP A 9 3.20 5.82 3.59
N GLY A 10 3.91 4.96 2.86
CA GLY A 10 5.26 4.53 3.21
C GLY A 10 5.30 3.70 4.48
N LYS A 11 4.16 3.25 5.00
CA LYS A 11 4.08 2.51 6.24
C LYS A 11 4.78 1.17 6.08
N LYS A 12 5.68 0.88 7.01
CA LYS A 12 6.40 -0.39 7.10
C LYS A 12 5.72 -1.26 8.14
N GLN A 13 5.42 -2.50 7.77
CA GLN A 13 4.89 -3.50 8.68
C GLN A 13 5.80 -4.71 8.68
N GLU A 14 6.23 -5.14 9.87
CA GLU A 14 7.18 -6.24 10.05
C GLU A 14 6.48 -7.50 10.55
N PHE A 15 7.01 -8.65 10.15
CA PHE A 15 6.46 -9.97 10.42
C PHE A 15 7.58 -10.95 10.82
N PRO A 16 7.36 -11.77 11.86
CA PRO A 16 8.38 -12.67 12.35
C PRO A 16 8.71 -13.81 11.37
N ASN A 17 7.73 -14.26 10.58
CA ASN A 17 7.86 -15.38 9.64
C ASN A 17 6.93 -15.20 8.42
N ARG A 18 7.05 -16.11 7.43
CA ARG A 18 6.29 -16.06 6.18
C ARG A 18 4.79 -16.24 6.40
N ASP A 19 4.38 -17.11 7.32
CA ASP A 19 2.96 -17.33 7.61
C ASP A 19 2.30 -16.07 8.18
N ALA A 20 2.98 -15.39 9.11
CA ALA A 20 2.52 -14.11 9.66
C ALA A 20 2.45 -13.02 8.58
N LEU A 21 3.39 -13.03 7.61
CA LEU A 21 3.32 -12.14 6.45
C LEU A 21 2.07 -12.42 5.61
N LEU A 22 1.78 -13.68 5.29
CA LEU A 22 0.61 -14.05 4.48
C LEU A 22 -0.71 -13.64 5.15
N LEU A 23 -0.83 -13.81 6.47
CA LEU A 23 -1.97 -13.31 7.25
C LEU A 23 -2.06 -11.78 7.23
N GLY A 24 -0.90 -11.10 7.32
CA GLY A 24 -0.83 -9.65 7.21
C GLY A 24 -1.30 -9.15 5.84
N LEU A 25 -0.89 -9.84 4.77
CA LEU A 25 -1.34 -9.57 3.41
C LEU A 25 -2.84 -9.79 3.23
N GLU A 26 -3.40 -10.86 3.81
CA GLU A 26 -4.85 -11.09 3.81
C GLU A 26 -5.60 -9.92 4.46
N SER A 27 -5.10 -9.43 5.61
CA SER A 27 -5.70 -8.28 6.29
C SER A 27 -5.58 -7.00 5.45
N GLU A 28 -4.47 -6.81 4.74
CA GLU A 28 -4.22 -5.63 3.91
C GLU A 28 -5.08 -5.65 2.64
N GLU A 29 -5.22 -6.81 2.01
CA GLU A 29 -6.13 -7.06 0.88
C GLU A 29 -7.58 -6.73 1.27
N ASN A 30 -8.05 -7.30 2.38
CA ASN A 30 -9.39 -7.03 2.92
C ASN A 30 -9.59 -5.54 3.22
N ARG A 31 -8.56 -4.85 3.72
CA ARG A 31 -8.61 -3.40 3.96
C ARG A 31 -8.75 -2.63 2.64
N CYS A 32 -8.00 -2.99 1.60
CA CYS A 32 -8.07 -2.37 0.28
C CYS A 32 -9.48 -2.54 -0.33
N LEU A 33 -10.02 -3.76 -0.27
CA LEU A 33 -11.38 -4.07 -0.73
C LEU A 33 -12.44 -3.29 0.04
N GLN A 34 -12.38 -3.26 1.37
CA GLN A 34 -13.36 -2.55 2.21
C GLN A 34 -13.36 -1.04 2.01
N MET A 35 -12.17 -0.47 1.77
CA MET A 35 -11.98 0.97 1.62
C MET A 35 -11.99 1.42 0.15
N ASN A 36 -12.13 0.48 -0.78
CA ASN A 36 -12.17 0.69 -2.23
C ASN A 36 -11.00 1.56 -2.75
N PHE A 37 -9.78 1.16 -2.40
CA PHE A 37 -8.55 1.77 -2.93
C PHE A 37 -7.55 0.70 -3.35
N SER A 38 -6.58 1.07 -4.18
CA SER A 38 -5.49 0.20 -4.61
C SER A 38 -4.13 0.69 -4.10
N THR A 39 -3.24 -0.23 -3.74
CA THR A 39 -1.87 0.06 -3.26
C THR A 39 -0.86 -0.91 -3.84
N GLN A 40 0.36 -0.45 -4.08
CA GLN A 40 1.48 -1.33 -4.35
C GLN A 40 2.21 -1.63 -3.05
N LEU A 41 2.44 -2.92 -2.78
CA LEU A 41 3.23 -3.39 -1.65
C LEU A 41 4.59 -3.88 -2.14
N THR A 42 5.65 -3.33 -1.55
CA THR A 42 7.00 -3.89 -1.69
C THR A 42 7.26 -4.81 -0.51
N LEU A 43 7.46 -6.10 -0.79
CA LEU A 43 7.73 -7.14 0.19
C LEU A 43 9.23 -7.39 0.25
N GLU A 44 9.79 -7.48 1.45
CA GLU A 44 11.21 -7.73 1.67
C GLU A 44 11.40 -8.82 2.73
N GLN A 45 12.23 -9.81 2.41
CA GLN A 45 12.85 -10.66 3.42
C GLN A 45 14.14 -9.98 3.86
N VAL A 46 14.34 -9.80 5.17
CA VAL A 46 15.55 -9.19 5.73
C VAL A 46 16.25 -10.13 6.71
N ASP A 47 17.58 -10.06 6.74
CA ASP A 47 18.41 -10.74 7.75
C ASP A 47 18.40 -10.01 9.10
N GLN A 48 19.22 -10.48 10.05
CA GLN A 48 19.30 -9.91 11.40
C GLN A 48 19.95 -8.51 11.43
N ASP A 49 20.77 -8.20 10.43
CA ASP A 49 21.46 -6.92 10.28
C ASP A 49 20.62 -5.92 9.46
N GLY A 50 19.44 -6.34 8.97
CA GLY A 50 18.52 -5.54 8.19
C GLY A 50 18.82 -5.50 6.69
N ASN A 51 19.75 -6.32 6.19
CA ASN A 51 20.02 -6.44 4.77
C ASN A 51 18.88 -7.20 4.07
N VAL A 52 18.50 -6.75 2.88
CA VAL A 52 17.47 -7.38 2.06
C VAL A 52 18.03 -8.66 1.44
N LEU A 53 17.41 -9.79 1.76
CA LEU A 53 17.71 -11.12 1.24
C LEU A 53 16.89 -11.47 0.00
N ASP A 54 15.65 -11.00 -0.06
CA ASP A 54 14.70 -11.26 -1.13
C ASP A 54 13.69 -10.11 -1.22
N GLN A 55 13.15 -9.83 -2.41
CA GLN A 55 12.19 -8.75 -2.63
C GLN A 55 11.14 -9.13 -3.69
N ALA A 56 9.87 -8.82 -3.40
CA ALA A 56 8.75 -8.98 -4.33
C ALA A 56 7.85 -7.73 -4.33
N GLN A 57 6.98 -7.62 -5.34
CA GLN A 57 5.98 -6.56 -5.43
C GLN A 57 4.60 -7.15 -5.69
N LEU A 58 3.59 -6.63 -4.98
CA LEU A 58 2.18 -6.97 -5.21
C LEU A 58 1.37 -5.70 -5.43
N LEU A 59 0.31 -5.81 -6.24
CA LEU A 59 -0.69 -4.78 -6.40
C LEU A 59 -1.98 -5.26 -5.75
N PHE A 60 -2.44 -4.54 -4.73
CA PHE A 60 -3.70 -4.81 -4.06
C PHE A 60 -4.77 -3.79 -4.47
N PRO A 61 -6.06 -4.15 -4.52
CA PRO A 61 -6.53 -5.54 -4.42
C PRO A 61 -6.08 -6.38 -5.62
N MET A 62 -5.90 -7.68 -5.42
CA MET A 62 -5.51 -8.62 -6.47
C MET A 62 -6.61 -8.73 -7.53
N GLU A 63 -6.24 -9.04 -8.78
CA GLU A 63 -7.24 -9.30 -9.82
C GLU A 63 -8.06 -10.56 -9.51
N GLU A 64 -9.29 -10.60 -10.01
CA GLU A 64 -10.23 -11.67 -9.70
C GLU A 64 -9.69 -13.03 -10.19
N GLY A 65 -9.46 -13.96 -9.26
CA GLY A 65 -8.88 -15.27 -9.55
C GLY A 65 -7.36 -15.36 -9.34
N GLU A 66 -6.68 -14.26 -9.02
CA GLU A 66 -5.27 -14.28 -8.62
C GLU A 66 -5.11 -14.49 -7.11
N SER A 67 -4.00 -15.13 -6.72
CA SER A 67 -3.65 -15.42 -5.33
C SER A 67 -2.26 -14.91 -5.01
N TYR A 68 -2.13 -14.11 -3.95
CA TYR A 68 -0.81 -13.67 -3.49
C TYR A 68 0.03 -14.85 -2.96
N GLN A 69 -0.57 -15.97 -2.57
CA GLN A 69 0.17 -17.19 -2.21
C GLN A 69 0.89 -17.79 -3.43
N GLU A 70 0.26 -17.74 -4.60
CA GLU A 70 0.84 -18.19 -5.87
C GLU A 70 1.87 -17.17 -6.40
N ALA A 71 1.52 -15.88 -6.36
CA ALA A 71 2.45 -14.81 -6.75
C ALA A 71 3.72 -14.76 -5.87
N LEU A 72 3.63 -15.23 -4.62
CA LEU A 72 4.75 -15.31 -3.68
C LEU A 72 5.27 -16.74 -3.49
N ALA A 73 5.00 -17.67 -4.41
CA ALA A 73 5.41 -19.07 -4.27
C ALA A 73 6.93 -19.22 -4.05
N GLU A 74 7.74 -18.42 -4.76
CA GLU A 74 9.20 -18.46 -4.66
C GLU A 74 9.78 -17.46 -3.64
N PHE A 75 8.96 -16.50 -3.19
CA PHE A 75 9.41 -15.43 -2.30
C PHE A 75 9.62 -15.93 -0.86
N GLY A 76 10.75 -15.54 -0.28
CA GLY A 76 11.06 -15.80 1.13
C GLY A 76 11.72 -17.14 1.42
N LEU A 77 12.07 -17.91 0.37
CA LEU A 77 12.65 -19.26 0.48
C LEU A 77 14.19 -19.25 0.64
N VAL A 78 14.81 -18.06 0.72
CA VAL A 78 16.28 -17.89 0.77
C VAL A 78 16.93 -18.55 2.00
N GLN A 79 16.15 -18.88 3.05
CA GLN A 79 16.64 -19.63 4.21
C GLN A 79 16.54 -21.16 4.10
N GLU A 80 15.70 -21.71 3.22
CA GLU A 80 15.49 -23.16 3.08
C GLU A 80 16.64 -23.83 2.30
N LEU A 81 17.24 -23.13 1.34
CA LEU A 81 18.35 -23.65 0.53
C LEU A 81 19.65 -23.91 1.32
N ARG A 82 19.84 -23.26 2.49
CA ARG A 82 21.04 -23.45 3.31
C ARG A 82 20.95 -24.60 4.33
N LYS A 83 19.76 -25.14 4.59
CA LYS A 83 19.57 -26.26 5.54
C LYS A 83 19.38 -27.62 4.87
N GLY A 84 18.96 -27.66 3.59
CA GLY A 84 18.66 -28.91 2.89
C GLY A 84 19.81 -29.57 2.10
N LEU A 85 20.88 -28.84 1.76
CA LEU A 85 21.90 -29.34 0.82
C LEU A 85 23.21 -29.85 1.46
N LEU A 86 23.39 -29.71 2.78
CA LEU A 86 24.63 -30.10 3.47
C LEU A 86 24.42 -30.97 4.73
N ALA A 87 23.23 -31.55 4.93
CA ALA A 87 22.95 -32.42 6.07
C ALA A 87 23.19 -33.94 5.80
N GLY A 88 23.61 -34.30 4.59
CA GLY A 88 23.66 -35.71 4.15
C GLY A 88 25.05 -36.34 4.06
N LEU A 89 26.15 -35.61 4.26
CA LEU A 89 27.50 -36.15 4.08
C LEU A 89 28.43 -35.62 5.17
N ILE A 90 28.54 -36.36 6.26
CA ILE A 90 29.78 -36.72 7.00
C ILE A 90 29.33 -37.44 8.29
N PRO A 91 29.61 -38.74 8.46
CA PRO A 91 29.43 -39.45 9.72
C PRO A 91 30.67 -39.29 10.61
N GLY A 92 30.44 -38.83 11.84
CA GLY A 92 31.15 -39.26 13.06
C GLY A 92 32.61 -38.84 13.27
N LYS A 93 32.89 -38.24 14.44
CA LYS A 93 33.62 -38.89 15.55
C LYS A 93 34.36 -37.86 16.44
N ASN A 94 33.85 -37.73 17.66
CA ASN A 94 34.55 -37.61 18.95
C ASN A 94 35.42 -36.38 19.31
N MET A 95 34.97 -35.72 20.39
CA MET A 95 35.66 -35.39 21.65
C MET A 95 36.97 -34.57 21.66
N SER A 96 36.81 -33.41 22.31
CA SER A 96 37.53 -32.96 23.52
C SER A 96 38.74 -32.03 23.40
N SER A 97 38.63 -30.99 24.25
CA SER A 97 39.66 -30.33 25.08
C SER A 97 40.71 -29.40 24.45
N GLU A 98 40.50 -28.11 24.72
CA GLU A 98 41.30 -27.30 25.67
C GLU A 98 42.77 -26.91 25.31
N GLN A 99 42.92 -25.62 24.98
CA GLN A 99 43.81 -24.65 25.65
C GLN A 99 45.31 -24.52 25.27
N ARG A 100 45.71 -23.22 25.27
CA ARG A 100 47.05 -22.60 25.42
C ARG A 100 47.94 -22.35 24.18
N LYS A 101 48.05 -21.05 23.85
CA LYS A 101 49.27 -20.31 23.42
C LYS A 101 50.42 -20.52 24.46
N PRO A 102 51.73 -20.22 24.20
CA PRO A 102 52.17 -19.03 23.45
C PRO A 102 53.54 -19.04 22.71
N ALA A 103 53.79 -17.90 22.05
CA ALA A 103 55.05 -17.16 21.91
C ALA A 103 56.14 -17.60 20.90
N GLY A 104 56.64 -16.61 20.13
CA GLY A 104 58.08 -16.43 19.96
C GLY A 104 58.64 -16.12 18.56
N HIS A 105 58.67 -14.83 18.20
CA HIS A 105 59.78 -14.06 17.58
C HIS A 105 60.54 -14.50 16.30
N LYS A 106 60.59 -13.51 15.37
CA LYS A 106 61.76 -12.96 14.62
C LYS A 106 62.37 -13.80 13.49
N GLU A 107 62.94 -13.27 12.39
CA GLU A 107 63.11 -11.93 11.81
C GLU A 107 63.97 -12.11 10.53
N LYS A 108 63.69 -11.32 9.46
CA LYS A 108 64.56 -10.93 8.31
C LYS A 108 65.05 -12.04 7.34
N GLU A 109 65.40 -11.79 6.08
CA GLU A 109 65.25 -10.76 5.04
C GLU A 109 66.17 -11.26 3.91
N THR A 110 65.74 -11.29 2.64
CA THR A 110 66.66 -11.11 1.49
C THR A 110 65.85 -10.95 0.19
N ALA A 111 65.77 -9.68 -0.23
CA ALA A 111 66.19 -9.19 -1.54
C ALA A 111 65.66 -9.87 -2.83
N HIS A 112 64.70 -9.18 -3.45
CA HIS A 112 64.86 -8.53 -4.76
C HIS A 112 65.55 -9.33 -5.89
N LEU A 113 64.74 -9.83 -6.83
CA LEU A 113 65.06 -9.78 -8.26
C LEU A 113 63.78 -9.54 -9.07
N MET A 114 63.44 -8.27 -9.15
CA MET A 114 62.58 -7.70 -10.16
C MET A 114 63.31 -7.78 -11.51
N LYS A 115 62.76 -8.46 -12.53
CA LYS A 115 62.14 -7.82 -13.71
C LYS A 115 61.92 -8.77 -14.90
N ARG A 116 60.65 -8.74 -15.36
CA ARG A 116 60.24 -8.34 -16.71
C ARG A 116 60.34 -9.39 -17.84
N SER A 117 59.23 -10.06 -18.12
CA SER A 117 58.58 -9.97 -19.45
C SER A 117 57.15 -10.53 -19.39
N ALA A 118 56.14 -9.68 -19.60
CA ALA A 118 54.78 -10.08 -19.98
C ALA A 118 53.93 -8.83 -20.35
N SER A 119 54.51 -7.83 -21.02
CA SER A 119 53.79 -6.56 -21.30
C SER A 119 53.08 -6.53 -22.67
N LEU A 120 52.75 -7.68 -23.25
CA LEU A 120 52.09 -7.75 -24.56
C LEU A 120 50.76 -8.53 -24.56
N LEU A 121 50.58 -9.55 -23.71
CA LEU A 121 49.29 -10.27 -23.60
C LEU A 121 48.21 -9.50 -22.82
N GLY A 122 48.58 -8.69 -21.84
CA GLY A 122 47.60 -7.94 -21.02
C GLY A 122 46.92 -6.76 -21.73
N LYS A 123 47.47 -6.28 -22.85
CA LYS A 123 46.90 -5.15 -23.61
C LYS A 123 45.78 -5.60 -24.56
N LEU A 124 45.88 -6.80 -25.14
CA LEU A 124 44.84 -7.38 -26.01
C LEU A 124 43.60 -7.82 -25.20
N PHE A 125 43.77 -8.36 -24.00
CA PHE A 125 42.65 -8.73 -23.12
C PHE A 125 41.85 -7.52 -22.61
N ARG A 126 42.50 -6.37 -22.37
CA ARG A 126 41.80 -5.13 -21.98
C ARG A 126 40.97 -4.56 -23.11
N SER A 127 41.47 -4.57 -24.35
CA SER A 127 40.70 -4.13 -25.52
C SER A 127 39.50 -5.03 -25.82
N PHE A 128 39.61 -6.35 -25.61
CA PHE A 128 38.49 -7.27 -25.76
C PHE A 128 37.43 -7.09 -24.64
N ALA A 129 37.86 -6.92 -23.39
CA ALA A 129 36.95 -6.69 -22.26
C ALA A 129 36.17 -5.36 -22.38
N ILE A 130 36.82 -4.30 -22.88
CA ILE A 130 36.15 -3.01 -23.14
C ILE A 130 35.15 -3.12 -24.30
N GLY A 131 35.51 -3.84 -25.36
CA GLY A 131 34.61 -4.12 -26.49
C GLY A 131 33.37 -4.90 -26.07
N LEU A 132 33.52 -5.91 -25.22
CA LEU A 132 32.42 -6.71 -24.69
C LEU A 132 31.51 -5.89 -23.75
N ALA A 133 32.09 -5.04 -22.90
CA ALA A 133 31.33 -4.16 -22.02
C ALA A 133 30.50 -3.12 -22.80
N LEU A 134 31.05 -2.57 -23.90
CA LEU A 134 30.32 -1.66 -24.79
C LEU A 134 29.17 -2.37 -25.50
N LEU A 135 29.35 -3.62 -25.91
CA LEU A 135 28.33 -4.40 -26.61
C LEU A 135 27.18 -4.79 -25.66
N LEU A 136 27.49 -5.17 -24.41
CA LEU A 136 26.49 -5.41 -23.36
C LEU A 136 25.75 -4.12 -22.96
N GLY A 137 26.44 -2.97 -22.92
CA GLY A 137 25.83 -1.67 -22.68
C GLY A 137 24.85 -1.25 -23.79
N LEU A 138 25.20 -1.49 -25.06
CA LEU A 138 24.32 -1.23 -26.21
C LEU A 138 23.07 -2.12 -26.21
N VAL A 139 23.21 -3.41 -25.90
CA VAL A 139 22.06 -4.33 -25.77
C VAL A 139 21.14 -3.89 -24.64
N SER A 140 21.71 -3.49 -23.49
CA SER A 140 20.94 -2.97 -22.35
C SER A 140 20.21 -1.66 -22.69
N PHE A 141 20.84 -0.78 -23.47
CA PHE A 141 20.24 0.46 -23.93
C PHE A 141 19.08 0.24 -24.92
N LEU A 142 19.20 -0.73 -25.83
CA LEU A 142 18.13 -1.10 -26.77
C LEU A 142 16.92 -1.74 -26.05
N ILE A 143 17.17 -2.61 -25.07
CA ILE A 143 16.12 -3.19 -24.21
C ILE A 143 15.41 -2.08 -23.40
N SER A 144 16.17 -1.10 -22.90
CA SER A 144 15.61 0.07 -22.19
C SER A 144 14.71 0.94 -23.08
N ILE A 145 15.07 1.14 -24.36
CA ILE A 145 14.22 1.86 -25.32
C ILE A 145 12.94 1.09 -25.63
N GLN A 146 13.00 -0.23 -25.80
CA GLN A 146 11.81 -1.08 -26.00
C GLN A 146 10.90 -1.08 -24.77
N ASN A 147 11.45 -1.22 -23.56
CA ASN A 147 10.68 -1.14 -22.32
C ASN A 147 10.05 0.25 -22.12
N THR A 148 10.72 1.33 -22.52
CA THR A 148 10.16 2.69 -22.43
C THR A 148 8.97 2.89 -23.39
N GLN A 149 8.98 2.24 -24.55
CA GLN A 149 7.83 2.27 -25.47
C GLN A 149 6.68 1.41 -24.95
N GLN A 150 6.97 0.24 -24.38
CA GLN A 150 5.95 -0.60 -23.71
C GLN A 150 5.33 0.10 -22.50
N ILE A 151 6.09 0.86 -21.71
CA ILE A 151 5.56 1.67 -20.59
C ILE A 151 4.65 2.81 -21.09
N LYS A 152 4.94 3.39 -22.27
CA LYS A 152 4.07 4.42 -22.87
C LYS A 152 2.78 3.80 -23.41
N THR A 153 2.83 2.62 -24.02
CA THR A 153 1.64 1.92 -24.53
C THR A 153 0.80 1.30 -23.40
N LEU A 154 1.42 0.84 -22.30
CA LEU A 154 0.72 0.38 -21.09
C LEU A 154 0.01 1.54 -20.37
N LYS A 155 0.60 2.74 -20.36
CA LYS A 155 -0.07 3.97 -19.88
C LYS A 155 -1.23 4.43 -20.78
N SER A 156 -1.24 4.04 -22.06
CA SER A 156 -2.31 4.38 -23.00
C SER A 156 -3.43 3.34 -23.09
N GLN A 157 -3.20 2.10 -22.64
CA GLN A 157 -4.22 1.03 -22.61
C GLN A 157 -4.87 0.82 -21.25
N SER A 158 -4.40 1.50 -20.20
CA SER A 158 -5.17 1.75 -18.98
C SER A 158 -6.29 2.76 -19.24
N THR A 159 -7.29 2.35 -20.02
CA THR A 159 -8.63 2.94 -19.96
C THR A 159 -9.47 2.14 -18.97
N LEU A 160 -8.95 2.01 -17.75
CA LEU A 160 -9.81 1.79 -16.60
C LEU A 160 -10.56 3.12 -16.36
N PRO A 161 -11.89 3.11 -16.13
CA PRO A 161 -12.61 4.32 -15.82
C PRO A 161 -11.91 5.01 -14.65
N LYS A 162 -11.52 6.27 -14.88
CA LYS A 162 -10.87 7.17 -13.94
C LYS A 162 -11.78 7.37 -12.72
N LEU A 163 -11.81 6.41 -11.80
CA LEU A 163 -12.24 6.63 -10.42
C LEU A 163 -11.26 7.65 -9.87
N THR A 164 -11.73 8.89 -9.87
CA THR A 164 -10.95 10.07 -9.55
C THR A 164 -10.80 10.11 -8.03
N GLN A 165 -9.99 9.21 -7.47
CA GLN A 165 -9.49 9.35 -6.11
C GLN A 165 -8.29 10.29 -6.21
N THR A 166 -8.57 11.59 -6.21
CA THR A 166 -7.58 12.61 -5.86
C THR A 166 -7.24 12.45 -4.38
N SER A 167 -6.44 11.43 -4.06
CA SER A 167 -5.78 11.31 -2.76
C SER A 167 -4.52 12.17 -2.79
N THR A 168 -4.72 13.48 -2.72
CA THR A 168 -3.65 14.44 -2.43
C THR A 168 -4.15 15.39 -1.35
N SER A 169 -3.53 15.26 -0.17
CA SER A 169 -3.52 16.18 0.98
C SER A 169 -4.88 16.58 1.61
N ASN A 170 -5.25 15.85 2.67
CA ASN A 170 -5.62 16.32 4.03
C ASN A 170 -6.51 15.26 4.73
N THR A 171 -5.92 14.16 5.22
CA THR A 171 -6.66 13.07 5.91
C THR A 171 -7.42 13.56 7.15
N SER A 172 -6.89 14.57 7.85
CA SER A 172 -7.52 15.14 9.05
C SER A 172 -8.85 15.85 8.75
N ASP A 173 -8.91 16.64 7.68
CA ASP A 173 -10.12 17.36 7.28
C ASP A 173 -11.21 16.38 6.85
N GLU A 174 -10.85 15.34 6.09
CA GLU A 174 -11.80 14.32 5.63
C GLU A 174 -12.40 13.53 6.79
N HIS A 175 -11.59 13.16 7.78
CA HIS A 175 -12.10 12.48 8.97
C HIS A 175 -13.06 13.37 9.77
N ALA A 176 -12.70 14.63 10.01
CA ALA A 176 -13.56 15.58 10.73
C ALA A 176 -14.90 15.80 9.99
N VAL A 177 -14.84 15.89 8.66
CA VAL A 177 -16.03 16.04 7.81
C VAL A 177 -16.90 14.78 7.81
N ASP A 178 -16.32 13.58 7.81
CA ASP A 178 -17.06 12.32 7.94
C ASP A 178 -17.76 12.22 9.30
N VAL A 179 -17.05 12.51 10.39
CA VAL A 179 -17.61 12.49 11.75
C VAL A 179 -18.80 13.44 11.86
N PHE A 180 -18.63 14.70 11.44
CA PHE A 180 -19.73 15.67 11.40
C PHE A 180 -20.94 15.15 10.63
N SER A 181 -20.68 14.60 9.45
CA SER A 181 -21.72 14.10 8.54
C SER A 181 -22.51 12.95 9.13
N ARG A 182 -21.88 12.02 9.86
CA ARG A 182 -22.58 10.93 10.56
C ARG A 182 -23.49 11.44 11.67
N TYR A 183 -23.06 12.44 12.45
CA TYR A 183 -23.91 13.08 13.46
C TYR A 183 -25.10 13.80 12.82
N PHE A 184 -24.87 14.55 11.73
CA PHE A 184 -25.93 15.17 10.95
C PHE A 184 -26.93 14.14 10.44
N LEU A 185 -26.48 13.05 9.80
CA LEU A 185 -27.35 11.99 9.29
C LEU A 185 -28.15 11.31 10.42
N GLY A 186 -27.53 11.13 11.58
CA GLY A 186 -28.20 10.66 12.78
C GLY A 186 -29.31 11.61 13.25
N ALA A 187 -29.09 12.93 13.21
CA ALA A 187 -30.12 13.90 13.54
C ALA A 187 -31.21 13.98 12.45
N TYR A 188 -30.82 13.91 11.18
CA TYR A 188 -31.70 14.00 10.00
C TYR A 188 -32.67 12.82 9.92
N PHE A 189 -32.17 11.58 9.93
CA PHE A 189 -33.06 10.41 9.81
C PHE A 189 -33.92 10.16 11.04
N ASN A 190 -33.47 10.58 12.22
CA ASN A 190 -34.27 10.48 13.45
C ASN A 190 -35.11 11.74 13.71
N GLN A 191 -35.12 12.71 12.79
CA GLN A 191 -35.88 13.97 12.88
C GLN A 191 -35.71 14.66 14.26
N ARG A 192 -34.48 14.67 14.79
CA ARG A 192 -34.19 15.22 16.12
C ARG A 192 -34.30 16.75 16.10
N ALA A 193 -34.74 17.33 17.22
CA ALA A 193 -34.77 18.80 17.39
C ALA A 193 -33.39 19.47 17.23
N SER A 194 -32.31 18.72 17.42
CA SER A 194 -30.93 19.18 17.22
C SER A 194 -30.52 19.32 15.74
N LEU A 195 -31.36 18.90 14.79
CA LEU A 195 -31.08 19.00 13.34
C LEU A 195 -30.73 20.43 12.92
N LYS A 196 -31.37 21.44 13.53
CA LYS A 196 -31.12 22.87 13.29
C LYS A 196 -29.67 23.30 13.57
N ASN A 197 -28.94 22.57 14.42
CA ASN A 197 -27.54 22.89 14.76
C ASN A 197 -26.55 22.44 13.68
N PHE A 198 -26.99 21.58 12.76
CA PHE A 198 -26.14 21.01 11.70
C PHE A 198 -26.33 21.71 10.36
N VAL A 199 -27.37 22.51 10.20
CA VAL A 199 -27.77 23.09 8.91
C VAL A 199 -27.57 24.60 8.93
N ALA A 200 -27.20 25.15 7.78
CA ALA A 200 -27.09 26.58 7.62
C ALA A 200 -28.46 27.25 7.80
N SER A 201 -28.47 28.47 8.32
CA SER A 201 -29.70 29.21 8.67
C SER A 201 -30.59 29.54 7.48
N ASP A 202 -30.06 29.49 6.26
CA ASP A 202 -30.76 29.66 4.99
C ASP A 202 -31.46 28.39 4.49
N ILE A 203 -31.25 27.24 5.14
CA ILE A 203 -32.01 26.02 4.86
C ILE A 203 -33.30 26.01 5.67
N GLU A 204 -34.43 26.01 4.98
CA GLU A 204 -35.73 25.71 5.57
C GLU A 204 -35.76 24.28 6.11
N ILE A 205 -35.96 24.13 7.43
CA ILE A 205 -36.03 22.82 8.10
C ILE A 205 -37.15 21.94 7.51
N ASP A 206 -38.22 22.53 7.01
CA ASP A 206 -39.32 21.79 6.37
C ASP A 206 -38.87 21.01 5.12
N LYS A 207 -37.85 21.49 4.40
CA LYS A 207 -37.25 20.79 3.25
C LYS A 207 -36.41 19.58 3.67
N LEU A 208 -36.19 19.39 4.98
CA LEU A 208 -35.43 18.27 5.55
C LEU A 208 -36.34 17.18 6.16
N LYS A 209 -37.66 17.36 6.09
CA LYS A 209 -38.60 16.32 6.51
C LYS A 209 -38.43 15.08 5.65
N THR A 210 -38.35 13.92 6.29
CA THR A 210 -38.34 12.63 5.60
C THR A 210 -39.28 11.65 6.29
N ASN A 211 -39.87 10.74 5.52
CA ASN A 211 -40.70 9.65 6.01
C ASN A 211 -39.87 8.46 6.56
N VAL A 212 -38.55 8.60 6.54
CA VAL A 212 -37.59 7.64 7.07
C VAL A 212 -37.47 7.81 8.58
N LYS A 213 -37.57 6.70 9.33
CA LYS A 213 -37.55 6.72 10.80
C LYS A 213 -36.16 6.57 11.41
N THR A 214 -35.30 5.74 10.82
CA THR A 214 -33.98 5.44 11.37
C THR A 214 -33.05 4.88 10.30
N ALA A 215 -31.79 5.31 10.30
CA ALA A 215 -30.72 4.64 9.58
C ALA A 215 -30.10 3.54 10.46
N ASN A 216 -30.11 2.30 9.98
CA ASN A 216 -29.45 1.15 10.61
C ASN A 216 -27.94 1.13 10.35
N SER A 217 -27.53 1.61 9.18
CA SER A 217 -26.12 1.67 8.77
C SER A 217 -25.88 2.96 8.00
N VAL A 218 -24.68 3.51 8.16
CA VAL A 218 -24.20 4.72 7.47
C VAL A 218 -22.77 4.43 7.02
N LEU A 219 -22.59 4.21 5.72
CA LEU A 219 -21.31 3.87 5.10
C LEU A 219 -20.90 5.02 4.20
N LEU A 220 -19.70 5.57 4.40
CA LEU A 220 -19.16 6.61 3.55
C LEU A 220 -18.84 6.00 2.17
N GLU A 221 -19.46 6.52 1.11
CA GLU A 221 -19.16 6.12 -0.28
C GLU A 221 -18.11 7.05 -0.88
N GLN A 222 -18.24 8.37 -0.66
CA GLN A 222 -17.39 9.34 -1.34
C GLN A 222 -17.37 10.70 -0.65
N ILE A 223 -16.19 11.32 -0.62
CA ILE A 223 -15.98 12.73 -0.30
C ILE A 223 -15.50 13.45 -1.57
N ARG A 224 -16.18 14.51 -1.99
CA ARG A 224 -15.72 15.39 -3.08
C ARG A 224 -15.55 16.82 -2.58
N ARG A 225 -14.31 17.30 -2.53
CA ARG A 225 -14.03 18.71 -2.27
C ARG A 225 -14.42 19.54 -3.50
N LYS A 226 -15.40 20.44 -3.35
CA LYS A 226 -15.80 21.36 -4.43
C LYS A 226 -14.86 22.55 -4.50
N ASN A 227 -14.66 23.19 -3.35
CA ASN A 227 -13.80 24.35 -3.13
C ASN A 227 -13.17 24.24 -1.73
N LYS A 228 -12.29 25.17 -1.36
CA LYS A 228 -11.69 25.21 -0.01
C LYS A 228 -12.79 25.26 1.06
N GLY A 229 -12.82 24.22 1.91
CA GLY A 229 -13.80 24.10 3.00
C GLY A 229 -15.23 23.75 2.55
N ILE A 230 -15.47 23.35 1.29
CA ILE A 230 -16.79 22.91 0.80
C ILE A 230 -16.69 21.48 0.28
N TYR A 231 -17.52 20.60 0.82
CA TYR A 231 -17.48 19.17 0.57
C TYR A 231 -18.85 18.66 0.14
N THR A 232 -18.87 17.80 -0.87
CA THR A 232 -20.03 16.98 -1.22
C THR A 232 -19.81 15.59 -0.66
N MET A 233 -20.71 15.18 0.22
CA MET A 233 -20.67 13.89 0.90
C MET A 233 -21.66 12.95 0.26
N THR A 234 -21.22 11.70 0.06
CA THR A 234 -22.07 10.63 -0.45
C THR A 234 -21.97 9.43 0.49
N TYR A 235 -23.12 8.98 0.98
CA TYR A 235 -23.25 7.86 1.90
C TYR A 235 -24.20 6.80 1.34
N VAL A 236 -23.94 5.55 1.67
CA VAL A 236 -24.86 4.43 1.52
C VAL A 236 -25.50 4.17 2.88
N CYS A 237 -26.79 4.40 2.98
CA CYS A 237 -27.54 4.28 4.24
C CYS A 237 -28.53 3.12 4.17
N GLY A 238 -28.43 2.18 5.12
CA GLY A 238 -29.48 1.19 5.36
C GLY A 238 -30.62 1.82 6.13
N ILE A 239 -31.78 1.95 5.53
CA ILE A 239 -32.92 2.70 6.06
C ILE A 239 -34.07 1.77 6.39
N LYS A 240 -34.61 1.82 7.62
CA LYS A 240 -35.86 1.13 7.95
C LYS A 240 -37.06 1.91 7.40
N ILE A 241 -37.79 1.28 6.49
CA ILE A 241 -39.11 1.76 6.04
C ILE A 241 -40.18 1.15 6.95
N ASN A 242 -41.35 1.80 7.07
CA ASN A 242 -42.51 1.27 7.77
C ASN A 242 -42.76 -0.20 7.38
N GLY A 243 -42.85 -1.09 8.37
CA GLY A 243 -42.92 -2.54 8.18
C GLY A 243 -41.63 -3.30 8.50
N GLY A 244 -40.58 -2.64 9.00
CA GLY A 244 -39.36 -3.28 9.50
C GLY A 244 -38.35 -3.70 8.42
N LYS A 245 -38.75 -3.66 7.15
CA LYS A 245 -37.87 -3.93 6.01
C LYS A 245 -36.82 -2.82 5.88
N VAL A 246 -35.56 -3.24 5.74
CA VAL A 246 -34.43 -2.34 5.51
C VAL A 246 -34.25 -2.17 4.00
N SER A 247 -34.20 -0.93 3.53
CA SER A 247 -33.84 -0.57 2.16
C SER A 247 -32.56 0.22 2.16
N THR A 248 -31.64 -0.08 1.25
CA THR A 248 -30.42 0.71 1.09
C THR A 248 -30.68 1.91 0.17
N LYS A 249 -30.18 3.09 0.54
CA LYS A 249 -30.31 4.32 -0.25
C LYS A 249 -28.99 5.08 -0.39
N ARG A 250 -28.79 5.57 -1.62
CA ARG A 250 -27.94 6.69 -2.02
C ARG A 250 -28.24 7.95 -1.19
N VAL A 251 -27.36 8.52 -0.37
CA VAL A 251 -27.62 9.82 0.30
C VAL A 251 -26.52 10.83 -0.05
N THR A 252 -26.88 11.94 -0.69
CA THR A 252 -25.93 12.97 -1.11
C THR A 252 -26.32 14.34 -0.57
N PHE A 253 -25.35 15.06 0.00
CA PHE A 253 -25.52 16.44 0.46
C PHE A 253 -24.18 17.20 0.42
N THR A 254 -24.26 18.53 0.51
CA THR A 254 -23.09 19.41 0.55
C THR A 254 -23.02 20.10 1.91
N LEU A 255 -21.81 20.24 2.43
CA LEU A 255 -21.51 20.98 3.65
C LEU A 255 -20.37 21.98 3.41
N LYS A 256 -20.29 22.97 4.29
CA LYS A 256 -19.28 24.02 4.31
C LYS A 256 -18.70 24.15 5.71
N GLN A 257 -17.41 24.43 5.80
CA GLN A 257 -16.74 24.78 7.04
C GLN A 257 -17.33 26.08 7.60
N ASN A 258 -17.70 26.05 8.87
CA ASN A 258 -18.18 27.19 9.63
C ASN A 258 -17.53 27.17 11.02
N LYS A 259 -16.48 27.97 11.20
CA LYS A 259 -15.73 28.06 12.47
C LYS A 259 -16.53 28.68 13.62
N SER A 260 -17.65 29.34 13.31
CA SER A 260 -18.53 29.97 14.31
C SER A 260 -19.60 29.02 14.84
N ASN A 261 -19.77 27.82 14.25
CA ASN A 261 -20.68 26.79 14.74
C ASN A 261 -19.93 25.80 15.64
N ASP A 262 -20.60 25.26 16.67
CA ASP A 262 -20.04 24.33 17.66
C ASP A 262 -19.37 23.10 17.02
N TYR A 263 -19.84 22.71 15.83
CA TYR A 263 -19.36 21.54 15.10
C TYR A 263 -18.34 21.85 14.00
N GLY A 264 -17.96 23.11 13.80
CA GLY A 264 -16.98 23.53 12.78
C GLY A 264 -17.46 23.43 11.32
N TYR A 265 -18.66 22.89 11.07
CA TYR A 265 -19.26 22.69 9.76
C TYR A 265 -20.78 22.95 9.80
N GLN A 266 -21.36 23.14 8.61
CA GLN A 266 -22.80 23.23 8.40
C GLN A 266 -23.19 22.63 7.04
N VAL A 267 -24.33 21.94 7.00
CA VAL A 267 -24.95 21.45 5.78
C VAL A 267 -25.59 22.63 5.04
N ILE A 268 -25.31 22.73 3.74
CA ILE A 268 -25.75 23.83 2.87
C ILE A 268 -26.70 23.36 1.75
N THR A 269 -27.05 22.07 1.70
CA THR A 269 -28.07 21.54 0.78
C THR A 269 -28.90 20.46 1.46
N ALA A 270 -30.20 20.41 1.17
CA ALA A 270 -31.05 19.29 1.59
C ALA A 270 -30.52 17.94 1.06
N PRO A 271 -30.52 16.86 1.87
CA PRO A 271 -30.10 15.54 1.43
C PRO A 271 -30.96 15.02 0.28
N LYS A 272 -30.30 14.48 -0.75
CA LYS A 272 -30.94 13.79 -1.88
C LYS A 272 -30.84 12.29 -1.67
N LEU A 273 -31.98 11.60 -1.72
CA LEU A 273 -32.06 10.15 -1.60
C LEU A 273 -32.19 9.52 -3.00
N GLY A 274 -31.36 8.51 -3.29
CA GLY A 274 -31.33 7.74 -4.54
C GLY A 274 -31.32 6.23 -4.29
N ALA A 275 -31.46 5.44 -5.36
CA ALA A 275 -31.35 3.98 -5.30
C ALA A 275 -29.89 3.53 -5.03
N TYR A 276 -29.74 2.32 -4.49
CA TYR A 276 -28.45 1.63 -4.33
C TYR A 276 -28.65 0.10 -4.21
N PRO A 277 -27.88 -0.74 -4.93
CA PRO A 277 -26.99 -0.36 -6.04
C PRO A 277 -27.82 0.20 -7.23
N ASN A 278 -27.15 0.85 -8.18
CA ASN A 278 -27.80 1.31 -9.42
C ASN A 278 -27.83 0.17 -10.45
#